data_AF-A0A8I1Q9I2-F1
#
_entry.id   AF-A0A8I1Q9I2-F1
#
_cell.length_a   1.000
_cell.length_b   1.000
_cell.length_c   1.000
_cell.angle_alpha   90.00
_cell.angle_beta   90.00
_cell.angle_gamma   90.00
#
_symmetry.space_group_name_H-M   'P 1'
#
loop_
_entity.id
_entity.type
_entity.pdbx_description
1 polymer ?
#
loop_
_entity_poly.entity_id
_entity_poly.type
_entity_poly.pdbx_seq_one_letter_code
_entity_poly.pdbx_strand_id
1 'polypeptide(L)'
;MRSPLMPDLGWFRYRPAPRRASAADIELVTLFEAGGAAEQRCEALVRYFLEGFLAVATPDYERAQYRGMGSSHGYRVAGVEGFARTAPLFAAWIAGGRNPVFAGLAGRRGVDLRQLLAAAFTAGADPQHPGYWSDPRDFSQVLVEASDIAIALWMVRDSVWPLLDERAQSNLITWLRRAATADRPTNNWLLFGATADAVVAALEGRAVTSLPAYERFKPHYLGHGWFSDAAATRVVDYYNVWGITYQLAFLRLIQPGYDSAFLRDAVLASADLTAHLISPRGIPIMGRSVCYRTAASAPLAVASLLDPSAERHGLSRRGNDCVWRYFLAHGAARGGTLTQGYFGDDPRVLDNYSGPGSSHWGLRSVIPALLHPPGSPYWTAAEQPLPVEVGDYRLDLPELGWVIEGDQASGDIRIIIPLNRGNHPALIRYTSQHRLGELRRRRAYRPDNHAAAYDAEIYTAAAPYPLKS
;
A
#
# COMPACT_ATOMS: atom_id res chain seq x y z
N MET A 1 -15.74 23.87 -31.70
CA MET A 1 -14.48 24.45 -31.17
C MET A 1 -13.74 23.37 -30.39
N ARG A 2 -12.53 23.01 -30.83
CA ARG A 2 -11.69 22.04 -30.11
C ARG A 2 -11.25 22.68 -28.80
N SER A 3 -11.60 22.05 -27.68
CA SER A 3 -11.08 22.37 -26.33
C SER A 3 -9.55 22.52 -26.41
N PRO A 4 -8.95 23.53 -25.76
CA PRO A 4 -7.50 23.69 -25.77
C PRO A 4 -6.87 22.39 -25.30
N LEU A 5 -5.99 21.87 -26.15
CA LEU A 5 -5.28 20.60 -26.02
C LEU A 5 -4.89 20.33 -24.57
N MET A 6 -5.63 19.44 -23.89
CA MET A 6 -5.04 18.71 -22.78
C MET A 6 -3.78 18.05 -23.36
N PRO A 7 -2.60 18.24 -22.74
CA PRO A 7 -1.41 17.55 -23.22
C PRO A 7 -1.73 16.05 -23.30
N ASP A 8 -1.23 15.35 -24.32
CA ASP A 8 -1.25 13.88 -24.34
C ASP A 8 -0.48 13.42 -23.09
N LEU A 9 -1.17 13.23 -21.97
CA LEU A 9 -0.62 12.74 -20.70
C LEU A 9 -0.85 11.23 -20.59
N GLY A 10 -1.14 10.55 -21.71
CA GLY A 10 -1.41 9.11 -21.72
C GLY A 10 -2.90 8.74 -21.67
N TRP A 11 -3.83 9.68 -21.82
CA TRP A 11 -5.27 9.53 -21.53
C TRP A 11 -6.01 8.33 -22.15
N PHE A 12 -5.43 7.70 -23.18
CA PHE A 12 -5.98 6.54 -23.88
C PHE A 12 -5.01 5.35 -24.00
N ARG A 13 -3.79 5.44 -23.44
CA ARG A 13 -2.75 4.42 -23.54
C ARG A 13 -1.74 4.49 -22.39
N TYR A 14 -1.34 3.34 -21.87
CA TYR A 14 -0.24 3.25 -20.91
C TYR A 14 1.10 3.65 -21.55
N ARG A 15 1.89 4.43 -20.81
CA ARG A 15 3.26 4.77 -21.19
C ARG A 15 4.23 3.79 -20.53
N PRO A 16 5.23 3.26 -21.25
CA PRO A 16 6.22 2.37 -20.64
C PRO A 16 6.98 3.04 -19.48
N ALA A 17 7.32 2.24 -18.47
CA ALA A 17 8.22 2.67 -17.40
C ALA A 17 9.60 3.09 -17.96
N PRO A 18 10.30 4.03 -17.31
CA PRO A 18 11.66 4.40 -17.70
C PRO A 18 12.60 3.17 -17.71
N ARG A 19 13.49 3.09 -18.71
CA ARG A 19 14.47 1.97 -18.80
C ARG A 19 15.73 2.19 -17.97
N ARG A 20 16.10 3.45 -17.73
CA ARG A 20 17.30 3.83 -16.98
C ARG A 20 16.89 4.54 -15.69
N ALA A 21 17.71 4.38 -14.65
CA ALA A 21 17.60 5.14 -13.43
C ALA A 21 17.86 6.63 -13.72
N SER A 22 17.06 7.49 -13.11
CA SER A 22 17.27 8.93 -13.03
C SER A 22 18.26 9.28 -11.91
N ALA A 23 18.70 10.54 -11.85
CA ALA A 23 19.54 11.01 -10.75
C ALA A 23 18.85 10.86 -9.38
N ALA A 24 17.54 11.17 -9.31
CA ALA A 24 16.74 11.00 -8.10
C ALA A 24 16.62 9.53 -7.66
N ASP A 25 16.57 8.58 -8.61
CA ASP A 25 16.56 7.15 -8.29
C ASP A 25 17.88 6.74 -7.61
N ILE A 26 19.01 7.21 -8.16
CA ILE A 26 20.34 6.90 -7.64
C ILE A 26 20.53 7.54 -6.25
N GLU A 27 20.16 8.81 -6.11
CA GLU A 27 20.24 9.54 -4.84
C GLU A 27 19.47 8.84 -3.72
N LEU A 28 18.24 8.38 -4.01
CA LEU A 28 17.43 7.65 -3.03
C LEU A 28 18.10 6.35 -2.59
N VAL A 29 18.64 5.56 -3.53
CA VAL A 29 19.34 4.30 -3.22
C VAL A 29 20.59 4.60 -2.37
N THR A 30 21.42 5.56 -2.80
CA THR A 30 22.64 5.94 -2.08
C THR A 30 22.35 6.41 -0.65
N LEU A 31 21.26 7.16 -0.43
CA LEU A 31 20.86 7.60 0.91
C LEU A 31 20.51 6.41 1.83
N PHE A 32 19.85 5.38 1.29
CA PHE A 32 19.52 4.17 2.05
C PHE A 32 20.75 3.29 2.32
N GLU A 33 21.71 3.24 1.39
CA GLU A 33 22.98 2.53 1.55
C GLU A 33 23.92 3.21 2.55
N ALA A 34 23.96 4.55 2.56
CA ALA A 34 24.86 5.32 3.42
C ALA A 34 24.54 5.25 4.93
N GLY A 35 23.34 4.79 5.32
CA GLY A 35 23.01 4.50 6.72
C GLY A 35 22.79 5.72 7.64
N GLY A 36 22.14 6.78 7.17
CA GLY A 36 21.85 8.00 7.96
C GLY A 36 20.74 7.90 9.03
N ALA A 37 20.06 9.00 9.34
CA ALA A 37 18.90 8.96 10.23
C ALA A 37 17.66 8.37 9.52
N ALA A 38 16.89 7.52 10.22
CA ALA A 38 15.67 6.91 9.67
C ALA A 38 14.64 7.97 9.24
N GLU A 39 14.54 9.07 9.98
CA GLU A 39 13.66 10.20 9.63
C GLU A 39 14.04 10.80 8.27
N GLN A 40 15.32 11.12 8.05
CA GLN A 40 15.80 11.67 6.77
C GLN A 40 15.52 10.75 5.58
N ARG A 41 15.66 9.43 5.76
CA ARG A 41 15.32 8.43 4.74
C ARG A 41 13.83 8.40 4.42
N CYS A 42 13.00 8.50 5.45
CA CYS A 42 11.54 8.59 5.30
C CYS A 42 11.13 9.87 4.55
N GLU A 43 11.74 11.01 4.89
CA GLU A 43 11.50 12.28 4.19
C GLU A 43 11.91 12.24 2.72
N ALA A 44 13.04 11.57 2.41
CA ALA A 44 13.49 11.37 1.04
C ALA A 44 12.50 10.53 0.22
N LEU A 45 11.87 9.50 0.81
CA LEU A 45 10.79 8.75 0.15
C LEU A 45 9.62 9.67 -0.19
N VAL A 46 9.18 10.52 0.75
CA VAL A 46 8.06 11.45 0.49
C VAL A 46 8.39 12.40 -0.65
N ARG A 47 9.59 13.00 -0.64
CA ARG A 47 10.05 13.87 -1.71
C ARG A 47 10.07 13.16 -3.06
N TYR A 48 10.62 11.95 -3.10
CA TYR A 48 10.74 11.13 -4.30
C TYR A 48 9.37 10.80 -4.92
N PHE A 49 8.41 10.34 -4.11
CA PHE A 49 7.07 10.01 -4.59
C PHE A 49 6.23 11.25 -4.90
N LEU A 50 6.42 12.36 -4.19
CA LEU A 50 5.78 13.63 -4.53
C LEU A 50 6.24 14.15 -5.90
N GLU A 51 7.54 14.08 -6.19
CA GLU A 51 8.06 14.47 -7.50
C GLU A 51 7.48 13.59 -8.62
N GLY A 52 7.45 12.27 -8.40
CA GLY A 52 6.82 11.33 -9.33
C GLY A 52 5.33 11.63 -9.57
N PHE A 53 4.57 11.86 -8.49
CA PHE A 53 3.16 12.24 -8.55
C PHE A 53 2.97 13.51 -9.37
N LEU A 54 3.70 14.59 -9.06
CA LEU A 54 3.57 15.88 -9.73
C LEU A 54 3.90 15.82 -11.23
N ALA A 55 4.75 14.88 -11.65
CA ALA A 55 5.11 14.68 -13.04
C ALA A 55 4.01 13.99 -13.88
N VAL A 56 3.06 13.31 -13.22
CA VAL A 56 2.01 12.52 -13.89
C VAL A 56 0.58 12.85 -13.45
N ALA A 57 0.42 13.79 -12.50
CA ALA A 57 -0.87 14.24 -12.01
C ALA A 57 -1.65 15.04 -13.07
N THR A 58 -2.98 14.97 -13.00
CA THR A 58 -3.89 15.89 -13.67
C THR A 58 -3.71 17.33 -13.17
N PRO A 59 -4.18 18.34 -13.92
CA PRO A 59 -4.11 19.74 -13.49
C PRO A 59 -4.65 20.00 -12.07
N ASP A 60 -5.75 19.33 -11.71
CA ASP A 60 -6.40 19.45 -10.40
C ASP A 60 -6.01 18.31 -9.43
N TYR A 61 -4.99 17.52 -9.78
CA TYR A 61 -4.41 16.44 -8.97
C TYR A 61 -5.36 15.29 -8.60
N GLU A 62 -6.58 15.27 -9.12
CA GLU A 62 -7.57 14.24 -8.80
C GLU A 62 -7.20 12.86 -9.34
N ARG A 63 -6.25 12.76 -10.28
CA ARG A 63 -5.72 11.50 -10.81
C ARG A 63 -4.21 11.61 -11.04
N ALA A 64 -3.51 10.50 -10.89
CA ALA A 64 -2.08 10.39 -11.24
C ALA A 64 -1.84 9.20 -12.17
N GLN A 65 -1.28 9.46 -13.34
CA GLN A 65 -1.17 8.49 -14.43
C GLN A 65 0.26 7.97 -14.55
N TYR A 66 0.65 7.16 -13.56
CA TYR A 66 1.98 6.56 -13.52
C TYR A 66 2.29 5.71 -14.77
N ARG A 67 3.57 5.68 -15.14
CA ARG A 67 4.06 4.92 -16.29
C ARG A 67 4.28 3.47 -15.89
N GLY A 68 3.93 2.53 -16.76
CA GLY A 68 4.12 1.11 -16.52
C GLY A 68 3.19 0.20 -17.31
N MET A 69 3.09 -1.02 -16.82
CA MET A 69 2.20 -2.10 -17.26
C MET A 69 0.76 -1.80 -16.84
N GLY A 70 -0.17 -1.89 -17.79
CA GLY A 70 -1.59 -1.64 -17.54
C GLY A 70 -2.32 -2.77 -16.80
N SER A 71 -3.50 -2.43 -16.25
CA SER A 71 -4.42 -3.35 -15.58
C SER A 71 -5.63 -3.72 -16.44
N SER A 72 -6.44 -4.66 -15.95
CA SER A 72 -7.74 -5.05 -16.51
C SER A 72 -8.83 -3.98 -16.34
N HIS A 73 -8.69 -3.06 -15.38
CA HIS A 73 -9.65 -2.00 -15.06
C HIS A 73 -9.59 -0.80 -16.01
N GLY A 74 -8.51 -0.69 -16.78
CA GLY A 74 -8.32 0.36 -17.75
C GLY A 74 -7.80 1.67 -17.15
N TYR A 75 -7.54 2.61 -18.05
CA TYR A 75 -6.71 3.77 -17.78
C TYR A 75 -7.34 4.80 -16.83
N ARG A 76 -8.67 5.02 -16.91
CA ARG A 76 -9.34 6.01 -16.05
C ARG A 76 -9.25 5.58 -14.58
N VAL A 77 -9.53 4.31 -14.30
CA VAL A 77 -9.44 3.74 -12.94
C VAL A 77 -8.00 3.73 -12.46
N ALA A 78 -7.03 3.40 -13.32
CA ALA A 78 -5.60 3.46 -12.97
C ALA A 78 -5.15 4.87 -12.53
N GLY A 79 -5.74 5.93 -13.08
CA GLY A 79 -5.48 7.30 -12.64
C GLY A 79 -6.03 7.60 -11.25
N VAL A 80 -7.25 7.14 -10.96
CA VAL A 80 -7.85 7.28 -9.63
C VAL A 80 -7.05 6.50 -8.61
N GLU A 81 -6.66 5.27 -8.95
CA GLU A 81 -5.76 4.43 -8.15
C GLU A 81 -4.44 5.15 -7.85
N GLY A 82 -3.82 5.76 -8.86
CA GLY A 82 -2.58 6.52 -8.66
C GLY A 82 -2.73 7.70 -7.70
N PHE A 83 -3.86 8.39 -7.68
CA PHE A 83 -4.13 9.41 -6.66
C PHE A 83 -4.40 8.78 -5.30
N ALA A 84 -5.40 7.88 -5.23
CA ALA A 84 -5.89 7.28 -4.00
C ALA A 84 -4.78 6.58 -3.20
N ARG A 85 -3.83 5.92 -3.87
CA ARG A 85 -2.77 5.17 -3.20
C ARG A 85 -1.54 6.01 -2.83
N THR A 86 -1.40 7.22 -3.38
CA THR A 86 -0.33 8.16 -3.00
C THR A 86 -0.82 9.22 -2.01
N ALA A 87 -2.08 9.67 -2.08
CA ALA A 87 -2.63 10.73 -1.25
C ALA A 87 -2.47 10.51 0.28
N PRO A 88 -2.62 9.28 0.82
CA PRO A 88 -2.36 9.01 2.24
C PRO A 88 -0.93 9.35 2.68
N LEU A 89 0.07 9.24 1.80
CA LEU A 89 1.45 9.63 2.10
C LEU A 89 1.56 11.14 2.36
N PHE A 90 0.93 11.95 1.51
CA PHE A 90 0.91 13.41 1.64
C PHE A 90 0.09 13.84 2.86
N ALA A 91 -1.03 13.16 3.08
CA ALA A 91 -1.89 13.42 4.22
C ALA A 91 -1.19 13.08 5.55
N ALA A 92 -0.45 11.97 5.62
CA ALA A 92 0.34 11.60 6.79
C ALA A 92 1.51 12.56 7.05
N TRP A 93 2.16 13.08 6.00
CA TRP A 93 3.18 14.13 6.14
C TRP A 93 2.63 15.36 6.88
N ILE A 94 1.45 15.83 6.47
CA ILE A 94 0.77 16.98 7.10
C ILE A 94 0.34 16.62 8.52
N ALA A 95 -0.34 15.49 8.70
CA ALA A 95 -0.88 15.06 10.00
C ALA A 95 0.21 14.79 11.04
N GLY A 96 1.40 14.38 10.62
CA GLY A 96 2.59 14.26 11.47
C GLY A 96 3.23 15.59 11.87
N GLY A 97 2.68 16.74 11.46
CA GLY A 97 3.15 18.07 11.87
C GLY A 97 4.36 18.59 11.09
N ARG A 98 4.66 18.04 9.90
CA ARG A 98 5.75 18.54 9.04
C ARG A 98 5.29 19.71 8.17
N ASN A 99 6.24 20.53 7.70
CA ASN A 99 5.94 21.66 6.83
C ASN A 99 5.27 21.19 5.52
N PRO A 100 4.02 21.60 5.21
CA PRO A 100 3.31 21.12 4.04
C PRO A 100 3.81 21.71 2.71
N VAL A 101 4.73 22.68 2.76
CA VAL A 101 5.23 23.39 1.58
C VAL A 101 6.60 22.86 1.16
N PHE A 102 6.68 22.33 -0.06
CA PHE A 102 7.92 21.89 -0.70
C PHE A 102 8.38 22.92 -1.72
N ALA A 103 9.66 23.28 -1.70
CA ALA A 103 10.27 24.17 -2.69
C ALA A 103 11.03 23.39 -3.77
N GLY A 104 10.99 23.89 -5.02
CA GLY A 104 11.88 23.43 -6.08
C GLY A 104 11.69 22.00 -6.57
N LEU A 105 10.47 21.44 -6.50
CA LEU A 105 10.17 20.09 -7.01
C LEU A 105 9.59 20.11 -8.43
N ALA A 106 10.02 19.17 -9.28
CA ALA A 106 9.50 19.00 -10.65
C ALA A 106 9.46 20.31 -11.48
N GLY A 107 10.46 21.20 -11.30
CA GLY A 107 10.51 22.50 -11.98
C GLY A 107 9.51 23.55 -11.47
N ARG A 108 8.79 23.27 -10.39
CA ARG A 108 7.82 24.18 -9.75
C ARG A 108 8.51 25.00 -8.65
N ARG A 109 8.10 26.26 -8.50
CA ARG A 109 8.63 27.17 -7.47
C ARG A 109 8.32 26.66 -6.06
N GLY A 110 7.09 26.19 -5.84
CA GLY A 110 6.68 25.51 -4.62
C GLY A 110 5.36 24.75 -4.76
N VAL A 111 5.11 23.81 -3.86
CA VAL A 111 3.89 22.99 -3.79
C VAL A 111 3.43 22.93 -2.33
N ASP A 112 2.22 23.42 -2.04
CA ASP A 112 1.56 23.21 -0.74
C ASP A 112 0.66 21.97 -0.83
N LEU A 113 0.99 20.96 -0.04
CA LEU A 113 0.23 19.70 -0.03
C LEU A 113 -1.23 19.88 0.41
N ARG A 114 -1.56 20.88 1.23
CA ARG A 114 -2.95 21.14 1.64
C ARG A 114 -3.78 21.62 0.47
N GLN A 115 -3.23 22.55 -0.33
CA GLN A 115 -3.89 23.07 -1.54
C GLN A 115 -3.99 22.00 -2.62
N LEU A 116 -2.95 21.17 -2.77
CA LEU A 116 -2.97 20.02 -3.68
C LEU A 116 -4.09 19.04 -3.33
N LEU A 117 -4.20 18.64 -2.06
CA LEU A 117 -5.25 17.72 -1.61
C LEU A 117 -6.63 18.34 -1.70
N ALA A 118 -6.79 19.63 -1.33
CA ALA A 118 -8.07 20.33 -1.47
C ALA A 118 -8.56 20.36 -2.92
N ALA A 119 -7.68 20.71 -3.87
CA ALA A 119 -8.00 20.68 -5.29
C ALA A 119 -8.40 19.28 -5.77
N ALA A 120 -7.63 18.25 -5.38
CA ALA A 120 -7.91 16.86 -5.77
C ALA A 120 -9.26 16.37 -5.25
N PHE A 121 -9.57 16.66 -3.98
CA PHE A 121 -10.84 16.26 -3.36
C PHE A 121 -12.04 16.97 -3.99
N THR A 122 -11.94 18.29 -4.23
CA THR A 122 -13.00 19.07 -4.91
C THR A 122 -13.25 18.55 -6.33
N ALA A 123 -12.20 18.42 -7.14
CA ALA A 123 -12.29 17.99 -8.53
C ALA A 123 -12.69 16.52 -8.69
N GLY A 124 -12.22 15.66 -7.78
CA GLY A 124 -12.44 14.22 -7.82
C GLY A 124 -13.84 13.78 -7.42
N ALA A 125 -14.47 14.50 -6.47
CA ALA A 125 -15.80 14.19 -5.97
C ALA A 125 -16.94 14.93 -6.69
N ASP A 126 -16.66 15.93 -7.54
CA ASP A 126 -17.69 16.68 -8.26
C ASP A 126 -18.16 15.95 -9.54
N PRO A 127 -19.43 15.48 -9.62
CA PRO A 127 -19.94 14.76 -10.79
C PRO A 127 -19.95 15.58 -12.08
N GLN A 128 -19.89 16.91 -11.99
CA GLN A 128 -19.84 17.81 -13.15
C GLN A 128 -18.41 18.09 -13.64
N HIS A 129 -17.40 17.76 -12.83
CA HIS A 129 -16.01 18.02 -13.17
C HIS A 129 -15.50 16.95 -14.16
N PRO A 130 -14.73 17.32 -15.21
CA PRO A 130 -14.10 16.34 -16.12
C PRO A 130 -13.17 15.34 -15.41
N GLY A 131 -12.71 15.73 -14.22
CA GLY A 131 -11.89 14.95 -13.30
C GLY A 131 -12.62 13.92 -12.44
N TYR A 132 -13.96 13.93 -12.40
CA TYR A 132 -14.75 13.08 -11.50
C TYR A 132 -14.27 11.63 -11.47
N TRP A 133 -14.06 11.09 -10.27
CA TRP A 133 -13.54 9.73 -10.06
C TRP A 133 -14.45 8.63 -10.56
N SER A 134 -15.72 8.94 -10.82
CA SER A 134 -16.85 8.05 -11.14
C SER A 134 -17.72 7.72 -9.93
N ASP A 135 -18.97 7.32 -10.22
CA ASP A 135 -19.91 6.89 -9.20
C ASP A 135 -19.44 5.57 -8.56
N PRO A 136 -19.40 5.50 -7.21
CA PRO A 136 -19.26 4.24 -6.49
C PRO A 136 -20.48 3.38 -6.79
N ARG A 137 -20.27 2.30 -7.53
CA ARG A 137 -21.29 1.30 -7.89
C ARG A 137 -20.91 -0.05 -7.33
N ASP A 138 -21.89 -0.93 -7.21
CA ASP A 138 -21.69 -2.30 -6.76
C ASP A 138 -20.55 -2.98 -7.53
N PHE A 139 -19.65 -3.63 -6.79
CA PHE A 139 -18.49 -4.36 -7.31
C PHE A 139 -17.51 -3.52 -8.15
N SER A 140 -17.58 -2.19 -8.12
CA SER A 140 -16.66 -1.34 -8.88
C SER A 140 -15.32 -1.16 -8.16
N GLN A 141 -14.23 -1.11 -8.92
CA GLN A 141 -12.87 -0.94 -8.38
C GLN A 141 -12.72 0.36 -7.55
N VAL A 142 -13.51 1.40 -7.85
CA VAL A 142 -13.43 2.66 -7.11
C VAL A 142 -13.80 2.51 -5.62
N LEU A 143 -14.55 1.45 -5.26
CA LEU A 143 -14.84 1.12 -3.86
C LEU A 143 -13.57 0.82 -3.05
N VAL A 144 -12.59 0.20 -3.69
CA VAL A 144 -11.28 -0.08 -3.07
C VAL A 144 -10.55 1.23 -2.81
N GLU A 145 -10.48 2.08 -3.83
CA GLU A 145 -9.73 3.34 -3.78
C GLU A 145 -10.38 4.37 -2.84
N ALA A 146 -11.71 4.31 -2.67
CA ALA A 146 -12.46 5.15 -1.74
C ALA A 146 -11.96 5.04 -0.29
N SER A 147 -11.48 3.86 0.12
CA SER A 147 -10.94 3.66 1.47
C SER A 147 -9.67 4.47 1.72
N ASP A 148 -8.70 4.44 0.80
CA ASP A 148 -7.47 5.21 0.96
C ASP A 148 -7.73 6.73 0.81
N ILE A 149 -8.68 7.14 -0.06
CA ILE A 149 -9.14 8.54 -0.13
C ILE A 149 -9.77 8.98 1.20
N ALA A 150 -10.62 8.14 1.80
CA ALA A 150 -11.25 8.41 3.09
C ALA A 150 -10.20 8.54 4.20
N ILE A 151 -9.22 7.64 4.25
CA ILE A 151 -8.10 7.69 5.20
C ILE A 151 -7.30 8.99 5.03
N ALA A 152 -6.94 9.35 3.79
CA ALA A 152 -6.23 10.58 3.49
C ALA A 152 -7.01 11.80 3.98
N LEU A 153 -8.29 11.91 3.61
CA LEU A 153 -9.18 13.00 4.03
C LEU A 153 -9.29 13.09 5.55
N TRP A 154 -9.48 11.96 6.23
CA TRP A 154 -9.57 11.92 7.70
C TRP A 154 -8.29 12.42 8.35
N MET A 155 -7.10 12.02 7.87
CA MET A 155 -5.82 12.47 8.43
C MET A 155 -5.63 14.00 8.33
N VAL A 156 -6.11 14.62 7.25
CA VAL A 156 -5.95 16.08 7.04
C VAL A 156 -7.19 16.91 7.33
N ARG A 157 -8.23 16.31 7.92
CA ARG A 157 -9.54 16.96 8.13
C ARG A 157 -9.41 18.35 8.79
N ASP A 158 -8.54 18.51 9.78
CA ASP A 158 -8.42 19.78 10.51
C ASP A 158 -7.75 20.90 9.70
N SER A 159 -7.02 20.57 8.63
CA SER A 159 -6.23 21.54 7.83
C SER A 159 -6.66 21.67 6.38
N VAL A 160 -7.37 20.68 5.84
CA VAL A 160 -7.82 20.65 4.43
C VAL A 160 -9.34 20.77 4.32
N TRP A 161 -10.12 20.17 5.23
CA TRP A 161 -11.59 20.29 5.20
C TRP A 161 -12.07 21.75 5.19
N PRO A 162 -11.50 22.69 5.98
CA PRO A 162 -11.91 24.10 5.96
C PRO A 162 -11.57 24.83 4.66
N LEU A 163 -10.74 24.26 3.78
CA LEU A 163 -10.42 24.81 2.47
C LEU A 163 -11.44 24.42 1.39
N LEU A 164 -12.33 23.47 1.70
CA LEU A 164 -13.37 22.98 0.79
C LEU A 164 -14.64 23.81 0.98
N ASP A 165 -15.27 24.24 -0.12
CA ASP A 165 -16.58 24.88 -0.05
C ASP A 165 -17.69 23.86 0.32
N GLU A 166 -18.87 24.38 0.67
CA GLU A 166 -20.00 23.55 1.11
C GLU A 166 -20.40 22.49 0.06
N ARG A 167 -20.27 22.83 -1.24
CA ARG A 167 -20.59 21.90 -2.33
C ARG A 167 -19.57 20.76 -2.38
N ALA A 168 -18.28 21.05 -2.30
CA ALA A 168 -17.21 20.06 -2.30
C ALA A 168 -17.33 19.13 -1.08
N GLN A 169 -17.59 19.68 0.11
CA GLN A 169 -17.84 18.90 1.32
C GLN A 169 -19.04 17.96 1.15
N SER A 170 -20.16 18.48 0.63
CA SER A 170 -21.39 17.69 0.39
C SER A 170 -21.16 16.58 -0.64
N ASN A 171 -20.44 16.87 -1.72
CA ASN A 171 -20.07 15.90 -2.76
C ASN A 171 -19.21 14.77 -2.19
N LEU A 172 -18.19 15.09 -1.39
CA LEU A 172 -17.32 14.08 -0.76
C LEU A 172 -18.08 13.17 0.19
N ILE A 173 -18.91 13.73 1.08
CA ILE A 173 -19.74 12.93 2.00
C ILE A 173 -20.70 12.03 1.22
N THR A 174 -21.36 12.56 0.19
CA THR A 174 -22.27 11.78 -0.66
C THR A 174 -21.53 10.66 -1.38
N TRP A 175 -20.36 10.94 -1.93
CA TRP A 175 -19.53 9.96 -2.64
C TRP A 175 -19.04 8.86 -1.69
N LEU A 176 -18.49 9.21 -0.52
CA LEU A 176 -18.03 8.24 0.48
C LEU A 176 -19.18 7.40 1.06
N ARG A 177 -20.36 8.00 1.32
CA ARG A 177 -21.54 7.25 1.75
C ARG A 177 -21.97 6.21 0.72
N ARG A 178 -21.97 6.56 -0.58
CA ARG A 178 -22.25 5.59 -1.65
C ARG A 178 -21.22 4.47 -1.68
N ALA A 179 -19.94 4.79 -1.52
CA ALA A 179 -18.89 3.77 -1.46
C ALA A 179 -19.06 2.84 -0.23
N ALA A 180 -19.45 3.41 0.92
CA ALA A 180 -19.69 2.68 2.16
C ALA A 180 -20.90 1.72 2.09
N THR A 181 -21.92 2.02 1.28
CA THR A 181 -23.15 1.22 1.18
C THR A 181 -23.25 0.31 -0.05
N ALA A 182 -22.45 0.54 -1.09
CA ALA A 182 -22.46 -0.28 -2.31
C ALA A 182 -22.10 -1.76 -2.06
N ASP A 183 -22.73 -2.66 -2.80
CA ASP A 183 -22.47 -4.10 -2.70
C ASP A 183 -21.04 -4.44 -3.13
N ARG A 184 -20.46 -5.45 -2.49
CA ARG A 184 -19.06 -5.83 -2.68
C ARG A 184 -18.81 -7.31 -2.42
N PRO A 185 -17.69 -7.85 -2.92
CA PRO A 185 -17.28 -9.21 -2.60
C PRO A 185 -17.12 -9.41 -1.09
N THR A 186 -17.40 -10.61 -0.61
CA THR A 186 -17.26 -11.00 0.80
C THR A 186 -15.81 -11.39 1.11
N ASN A 187 -14.91 -10.45 0.90
CA ASN A 187 -13.49 -10.58 1.20
C ASN A 187 -12.97 -9.31 1.89
N ASN A 188 -11.66 -9.03 1.81
CA ASN A 188 -11.08 -7.77 2.30
C ASN A 188 -11.80 -6.48 1.85
N TRP A 189 -12.58 -6.48 0.77
CA TRP A 189 -13.38 -5.32 0.34
C TRP A 189 -14.37 -4.86 1.41
N LEU A 190 -14.80 -5.76 2.28
CA LEU A 190 -15.63 -5.42 3.44
C LEU A 190 -14.97 -4.37 4.35
N LEU A 191 -13.66 -4.48 4.57
CA LEU A 191 -12.91 -3.50 5.37
C LEU A 191 -12.86 -2.13 4.68
N PHE A 192 -12.70 -2.07 3.37
CA PHE A 192 -12.67 -0.79 2.63
C PHE A 192 -13.96 0.00 2.83
N GLY A 193 -15.11 -0.68 2.77
CA GLY A 193 -16.40 -0.04 3.03
C GLY A 193 -16.63 0.30 4.49
N ALA A 194 -16.19 -0.55 5.44
CA ALA A 194 -16.25 -0.23 6.87
C ALA A 194 -15.41 1.02 7.22
N THR A 195 -14.22 1.15 6.63
CA THR A 195 -13.37 2.33 6.79
C THR A 195 -14.03 3.57 6.21
N ALA A 196 -14.62 3.49 5.01
CA ALA A 196 -15.34 4.61 4.41
C ALA A 196 -16.51 5.09 5.30
N ASP A 197 -17.30 4.16 5.85
CA ASP A 197 -18.40 4.46 6.78
C ASP A 197 -17.90 5.11 8.08
N ALA A 198 -16.84 4.54 8.67
CA ALA A 198 -16.22 5.07 9.88
C ALA A 198 -15.68 6.51 9.70
N VAL A 199 -15.09 6.82 8.53
CA VAL A 199 -14.63 8.17 8.20
C VAL A 199 -15.80 9.14 8.03
N VAL A 200 -16.86 8.73 7.31
CA VAL A 200 -18.08 9.56 7.18
C VAL A 200 -18.64 9.90 8.56
N ALA A 201 -18.75 8.90 9.44
CA ALA A 201 -19.20 9.13 10.81
C ALA A 201 -18.28 10.09 11.58
N ALA A 202 -16.96 9.93 11.47
CA ALA A 202 -16.00 10.82 12.12
C ALA A 202 -16.09 12.27 11.62
N LEU A 203 -16.25 12.49 10.32
CA LEU A 203 -16.42 13.84 9.73
C LEU A 203 -17.73 14.51 10.18
N GLU A 204 -18.75 13.72 10.53
CA GLU A 204 -20.02 14.19 11.06
C GLU A 204 -20.04 14.30 12.60
N GLY A 205 -18.91 14.03 13.26
CA GLY A 205 -18.82 14.06 14.73
C GLY A 205 -19.59 12.93 15.42
N ARG A 206 -19.84 11.81 14.73
CA ARG A 206 -20.59 10.67 15.25
C ARG A 206 -19.65 9.53 15.64
N ALA A 207 -19.85 9.03 16.86
CA ALA A 207 -19.31 7.73 17.27
C ALA A 207 -20.09 6.59 16.59
N VAL A 208 -19.39 5.56 16.14
CA VAL A 208 -20.03 4.39 15.52
C VAL A 208 -20.30 3.30 16.56
N THR A 209 -21.51 2.75 16.55
CA THR A 209 -21.91 1.59 17.37
C THR A 209 -21.95 0.28 16.57
N SER A 210 -22.01 0.35 15.24
CA SER A 210 -22.05 -0.82 14.37
C SER A 210 -21.46 -0.49 13.00
N LEU A 211 -20.60 -1.37 12.49
CA LEU A 211 -20.12 -1.37 11.10
C LEU A 211 -20.44 -2.74 10.48
N PRO A 212 -21.59 -2.90 9.80
CA PRO A 212 -22.03 -4.21 9.30
C PRO A 212 -21.01 -4.91 8.39
N ALA A 213 -20.24 -4.15 7.59
CA ALA A 213 -19.20 -4.72 6.75
C ALA A 213 -18.02 -5.28 7.57
N TYR A 214 -17.61 -4.58 8.63
CA TYR A 214 -16.59 -5.07 9.55
C TYR A 214 -17.07 -6.30 10.32
N GLU A 215 -18.30 -6.30 10.85
CA GLU A 215 -18.84 -7.45 11.58
C GLU A 215 -18.96 -8.71 10.69
N ARG A 216 -19.22 -8.53 9.39
CA ARG A 216 -19.18 -9.64 8.42
C ARG A 216 -17.76 -10.12 8.12
N PHE A 217 -16.77 -9.25 8.22
CA PHE A 217 -15.37 -9.58 7.97
C PHE A 217 -14.68 -10.21 9.18
N LYS A 218 -14.99 -9.75 10.41
CA LYS A 218 -14.35 -10.18 11.65
C LYS A 218 -14.24 -11.71 11.83
N PRO A 219 -15.25 -12.53 11.45
CA PRO A 219 -15.15 -14.00 11.50
C PRO A 219 -14.06 -14.62 10.61
N HIS A 220 -13.42 -13.84 9.72
CA HIS A 220 -12.30 -14.31 8.90
C HIS A 220 -10.99 -14.42 9.68
N TYR A 221 -10.95 -14.01 10.95
CA TYR A 221 -9.77 -14.08 11.81
C TYR A 221 -9.30 -15.51 12.03
N LEU A 222 -8.01 -15.78 11.77
CA LEU A 222 -7.39 -17.11 11.90
C LEU A 222 -6.52 -17.23 13.15
N GLY A 223 -6.25 -16.15 13.86
CA GLY A 223 -5.26 -16.09 14.94
C GLY A 223 -3.98 -15.37 14.50
N HIS A 224 -3.13 -15.04 15.47
CA HIS A 224 -1.82 -14.39 15.26
C HIS A 224 -1.88 -13.09 14.43
N GLY A 225 -2.99 -12.35 14.48
CA GLY A 225 -3.18 -11.15 13.66
C GLY A 225 -3.44 -11.41 12.17
N TRP A 226 -3.59 -12.67 11.76
CA TRP A 226 -3.89 -13.08 10.40
C TRP A 226 -5.37 -13.33 10.15
N PHE A 227 -5.77 -13.12 8.90
CA PHE A 227 -7.14 -13.26 8.43
C PHE A 227 -7.14 -13.97 7.08
N SER A 228 -8.17 -14.76 6.82
CA SER A 228 -8.45 -15.24 5.47
C SER A 228 -9.01 -14.11 4.61
N ASP A 229 -8.54 -13.93 3.38
CA ASP A 229 -9.14 -12.93 2.47
C ASP A 229 -10.63 -13.21 2.27
N ALA A 230 -10.99 -14.47 1.99
CA ALA A 230 -12.36 -14.92 1.85
C ALA A 230 -12.61 -16.17 2.72
N ALA A 231 -13.64 -16.14 3.56
CA ALA A 231 -13.91 -17.21 4.54
C ALA A 231 -14.04 -18.61 3.88
N ALA A 232 -14.67 -18.69 2.71
CA ALA A 232 -14.92 -19.95 2.02
C ALA A 232 -13.67 -20.62 1.43
N THR A 233 -12.65 -19.85 1.04
CA THR A 233 -11.48 -20.38 0.33
C THR A 233 -10.20 -20.42 1.17
N ARG A 234 -10.25 -19.92 2.43
CA ARG A 234 -9.11 -19.88 3.36
C ARG A 234 -7.80 -19.40 2.70
N VAL A 235 -7.88 -18.30 1.97
CA VAL A 235 -6.71 -17.73 1.28
C VAL A 235 -5.87 -16.99 2.31
N VAL A 236 -4.67 -17.52 2.53
CA VAL A 236 -3.64 -16.98 3.43
C VAL A 236 -2.42 -16.65 2.59
N ASP A 237 -2.10 -15.37 2.52
CA ASP A 237 -0.91 -14.86 1.83
C ASP A 237 -0.32 -13.63 2.52
N TYR A 238 0.79 -13.16 1.97
CA TYR A 238 1.50 -12.01 2.48
C TYR A 238 0.73 -10.69 2.28
N TYR A 239 -0.18 -10.62 1.29
CA TYR A 239 -1.03 -9.45 1.13
C TYR A 239 -2.03 -9.31 2.28
N ASN A 240 -2.60 -10.43 2.73
CA ASN A 240 -3.60 -10.44 3.79
C ASN A 240 -3.11 -9.69 5.02
N VAL A 241 -1.90 -10.00 5.51
CA VAL A 241 -1.42 -9.38 6.74
C VAL A 241 -1.32 -7.87 6.65
N TRP A 242 -0.46 -7.32 5.79
CA TRP A 242 -0.22 -5.89 5.81
C TRP A 242 -1.45 -5.10 5.32
N GLY A 243 -2.24 -5.69 4.40
CA GLY A 243 -3.42 -5.04 3.85
C GLY A 243 -4.55 -4.92 4.87
N ILE A 244 -4.82 -6.00 5.60
CA ILE A 244 -5.90 -6.08 6.60
C ILE A 244 -5.47 -5.36 7.88
N THR A 245 -4.26 -5.61 8.38
CA THR A 245 -3.75 -4.95 9.59
C THR A 245 -3.71 -3.44 9.45
N TYR A 246 -3.35 -2.90 8.27
CA TYR A 246 -3.42 -1.47 7.99
C TYR A 246 -4.86 -0.92 8.15
N GLN A 247 -5.85 -1.62 7.59
CA GLN A 247 -7.26 -1.21 7.67
C GLN A 247 -7.79 -1.29 9.11
N LEU A 248 -7.47 -2.35 9.85
CA LEU A 248 -7.88 -2.51 11.25
C LEU A 248 -7.30 -1.40 12.14
N ALA A 249 -6.02 -1.06 11.94
CA ALA A 249 -5.38 0.02 12.68
C ALA A 249 -6.02 1.37 12.39
N PHE A 250 -6.25 1.70 11.11
CA PHE A 250 -6.92 2.96 10.76
C PHE A 250 -8.36 2.99 11.29
N LEU A 251 -9.10 1.89 11.23
CA LEU A 251 -10.44 1.83 11.82
C LEU A 251 -10.42 2.18 13.31
N ARG A 252 -9.44 1.64 14.05
CA ARG A 252 -9.23 1.94 15.47
C ARG A 252 -8.79 3.38 15.73
N LEU A 253 -8.01 3.99 14.83
CA LEU A 253 -7.61 5.39 14.95
C LEU A 253 -8.78 6.34 14.67
N ILE A 254 -9.63 6.00 13.69
CA ILE A 254 -10.79 6.81 13.28
C ILE A 254 -11.92 6.71 14.31
N GLN A 255 -12.21 5.51 14.81
CA GLN A 255 -13.29 5.24 15.78
C GLN A 255 -12.72 4.54 17.03
N PRO A 256 -12.07 5.29 17.95
CA PRO A 256 -11.31 4.69 19.05
C PRO A 256 -12.13 3.91 20.08
N GLY A 257 -13.45 4.13 20.14
CA GLY A 257 -14.35 3.38 21.02
C GLY A 257 -14.91 2.10 20.39
N TYR A 258 -14.79 1.90 19.08
CA TYR A 258 -15.40 0.77 18.37
C TYR A 258 -14.47 -0.45 18.40
N ASP A 259 -14.97 -1.57 18.95
CA ASP A 259 -14.27 -2.87 19.05
C ASP A 259 -12.78 -2.78 19.45
N SER A 260 -12.50 -1.83 20.35
CA SER A 260 -11.14 -1.33 20.60
C SER A 260 -10.15 -2.42 21.01
N ALA A 261 -10.58 -3.36 21.85
CA ALA A 261 -9.73 -4.44 22.34
C ALA A 261 -9.32 -5.39 21.21
N PHE A 262 -10.29 -5.90 20.44
CA PHE A 262 -10.00 -6.82 19.34
C PHE A 262 -9.13 -6.16 18.27
N LEU A 263 -9.47 -4.93 17.84
CA LEU A 263 -8.68 -4.23 16.82
C LEU A 263 -7.24 -4.02 17.27
N ARG A 264 -7.03 -3.59 18.52
CA ARG A 264 -5.68 -3.44 19.08
C ARG A 264 -4.93 -4.76 19.10
N ASP A 265 -5.52 -5.79 19.68
CA ASP A 265 -4.84 -7.07 19.92
C ASP A 265 -4.53 -7.79 18.60
N ALA A 266 -5.44 -7.73 17.61
CA ALA A 266 -5.19 -8.27 16.28
C ALA A 266 -4.04 -7.54 15.56
N VAL A 267 -3.95 -6.21 15.70
CA VAL A 267 -2.85 -5.42 15.11
C VAL A 267 -1.51 -5.75 15.77
N LEU A 268 -1.46 -5.82 17.11
CA LEU A 268 -0.23 -6.14 17.83
C LEU A 268 0.25 -7.57 17.55
N ALA A 269 -0.66 -8.56 17.54
CA ALA A 269 -0.32 -9.93 17.19
C ALA A 269 0.21 -10.05 15.75
N SER A 270 -0.38 -9.28 14.81
CA SER A 270 0.08 -9.22 13.42
C SER A 270 1.50 -8.67 13.32
N ALA A 271 1.80 -7.60 14.07
CA ALA A 271 3.14 -7.04 14.14
C ALA A 271 4.17 -8.05 14.70
N ASP A 272 3.82 -8.75 15.77
CA ASP A 272 4.71 -9.77 16.38
C ASP A 272 5.06 -10.89 15.41
N LEU A 273 4.07 -11.43 14.67
CA LEU A 273 4.33 -12.46 13.67
C LEU A 273 5.06 -11.89 12.44
N THR A 274 4.72 -10.68 11.99
CA THR A 274 5.37 -10.04 10.84
C THR A 274 6.86 -9.77 11.09
N ALA A 275 7.27 -9.49 12.33
CA ALA A 275 8.69 -9.34 12.67
C ALA A 275 9.51 -10.60 12.31
N HIS A 276 8.92 -11.79 12.45
CA HIS A 276 9.51 -13.09 12.08
C HIS A 276 9.48 -13.37 10.56
N LEU A 277 9.06 -12.41 9.73
CA LEU A 277 9.02 -12.54 8.28
C LEU A 277 9.90 -11.52 7.56
N ILE A 278 10.59 -10.65 8.30
CA ILE A 278 11.44 -9.61 7.74
C ILE A 278 12.89 -9.94 8.06
N SER A 279 13.71 -9.94 7.01
CA SER A 279 15.16 -10.09 7.11
C SER A 279 15.87 -8.99 6.33
N PRO A 280 17.08 -8.56 6.75
CA PRO A 280 17.97 -7.76 5.91
C PRO A 280 18.29 -8.42 4.56
N ARG A 281 18.09 -9.74 4.43
CA ARG A 281 18.32 -10.55 3.21
C ARG A 281 17.10 -10.66 2.30
N GLY A 282 15.93 -10.17 2.72
CA GLY A 282 14.71 -10.19 1.94
C GLY A 282 13.50 -10.65 2.72
N ILE A 283 12.45 -11.03 1.99
CA ILE A 283 11.16 -11.41 2.55
C ILE A 283 10.64 -12.64 1.77
N PRO A 284 10.22 -13.72 2.45
CA PRO A 284 9.65 -14.90 1.81
C PRO A 284 8.20 -14.63 1.38
N ILE A 285 7.99 -13.72 0.43
CA ILE A 285 6.66 -13.35 -0.02
C ILE A 285 5.99 -14.54 -0.71
N MET A 286 4.84 -14.93 -0.17
CA MET A 286 3.91 -15.92 -0.72
C MET A 286 2.64 -15.23 -1.21
N GLY A 287 2.06 -15.75 -2.30
CA GLY A 287 0.74 -15.38 -2.80
C GLY A 287 0.75 -14.26 -3.85
N ARG A 288 -0.38 -13.55 -3.94
CA ARG A 288 -0.62 -12.49 -4.92
C ARG A 288 -0.02 -11.13 -4.51
N SER A 289 -0.25 -10.11 -5.33
CA SER A 289 0.00 -8.69 -4.98
C SER A 289 1.46 -8.35 -4.65
N VAL A 290 2.39 -9.08 -5.26
CA VAL A 290 3.84 -9.00 -5.04
C VAL A 290 4.39 -7.58 -5.23
N CYS A 291 3.83 -6.84 -6.19
CA CYS A 291 4.30 -5.49 -6.49
C CYS A 291 4.15 -4.48 -5.33
N TYR A 292 3.40 -4.83 -4.27
CA TYR A 292 3.23 -4.01 -3.07
C TYR A 292 4.27 -4.30 -1.97
N ARG A 293 5.27 -5.15 -2.24
CA ARG A 293 6.27 -5.69 -1.28
C ARG A 293 6.85 -4.73 -0.24
N THR A 294 7.00 -3.44 -0.53
CA THR A 294 7.52 -2.48 0.45
C THR A 294 6.52 -2.18 1.58
N ALA A 295 5.26 -2.60 1.44
CA ALA A 295 4.24 -2.57 2.49
C ALA A 295 4.43 -3.68 3.55
N ALA A 296 5.36 -4.61 3.34
CA ALA A 296 5.62 -5.74 4.21
C ALA A 296 5.69 -5.41 5.70
N SER A 297 6.37 -4.32 6.04
CA SER A 297 6.56 -3.86 7.42
C SER A 297 5.43 -3.00 7.95
N ALA A 298 4.34 -2.79 7.20
CA ALA A 298 3.20 -1.98 7.64
C ALA A 298 2.60 -2.44 8.97
N PRO A 299 2.46 -3.75 9.30
CA PRO A 299 2.02 -4.20 10.62
C PRO A 299 2.88 -3.64 11.76
N LEU A 300 4.21 -3.64 11.63
CA LEU A 300 5.11 -3.05 12.62
C LEU A 300 4.91 -1.53 12.72
N ALA A 301 4.74 -0.86 11.57
CA ALA A 301 4.51 0.58 11.52
C ALA A 301 3.21 1.00 12.20
N VAL A 302 2.09 0.32 11.94
CA VAL A 302 0.81 0.66 12.59
C VAL A 302 0.77 0.25 14.06
N ALA A 303 1.43 -0.84 14.46
CA ALA A 303 1.53 -1.23 15.87
C ALA A 303 2.24 -0.16 16.71
N SER A 304 3.24 0.53 16.13
CA SER A 304 3.93 1.65 16.80
C SER A 304 3.02 2.85 17.13
N LEU A 305 1.86 2.98 16.47
CA LEU A 305 0.86 4.00 16.78
C LEU A 305 -0.08 3.57 17.91
N LEU A 306 -0.22 2.26 18.15
CA LEU A 306 -1.13 1.70 19.16
C LEU A 306 -0.40 1.33 20.47
N ASP A 307 0.92 1.15 20.41
CA ASP A 307 1.80 0.89 21.54
C ASP A 307 3.02 1.84 21.45
N PRO A 308 3.07 2.90 22.27
CA PRO A 308 4.07 3.96 22.17
C PRO A 308 5.40 3.61 22.88
N SER A 309 5.64 2.33 23.19
CA SER A 309 6.88 1.88 23.83
C SER A 309 8.10 2.07 22.92
N ALA A 310 9.27 2.32 23.54
CA ALA A 310 10.51 2.55 22.83
C ALA A 310 10.93 1.32 22.00
N GLU A 311 10.63 0.13 22.50
CA GLU A 311 10.87 -1.16 21.87
C GLU A 311 10.06 -1.28 20.57
N ARG A 312 8.76 -0.96 20.61
CA ARG A 312 7.88 -1.01 19.43
C ARG A 312 8.29 0.02 18.38
N HIS A 313 8.61 1.22 18.81
CA HIS A 313 9.17 2.25 17.95
C HIS A 313 10.46 1.77 17.26
N GLY A 314 11.40 1.21 18.03
CA GLY A 314 12.67 0.70 17.52
C GLY A 314 12.53 -0.46 16.54
N LEU A 315 11.66 -1.43 16.84
CA LEU A 315 11.39 -2.56 15.96
C LEU A 315 10.69 -2.13 14.66
N SER A 316 9.75 -1.19 14.75
CA SER A 316 9.09 -0.61 13.57
C SER A 316 10.09 0.06 12.63
N ARG A 317 10.99 0.91 13.17
CA ARG A 317 12.04 1.54 12.37
C ARG A 317 12.95 0.51 11.72
N ARG A 318 13.44 -0.48 12.49
CA ARG A 318 14.31 -1.54 11.97
C ARG A 318 13.65 -2.30 10.83
N GLY A 319 12.40 -2.74 11.01
CA GLY A 319 11.65 -3.46 9.99
C GLY A 319 11.44 -2.63 8.71
N ASN A 320 10.97 -1.39 8.84
CA ASN A 320 10.81 -0.48 7.70
C ASN A 320 12.12 -0.28 6.94
N ASP A 321 13.20 -0.02 7.67
CA ASP A 321 14.51 0.24 7.10
C ASP A 321 15.10 -0.97 6.36
N CYS A 322 14.98 -2.17 6.92
CA CYS A 322 15.38 -3.42 6.27
C CYS A 322 14.62 -3.64 4.96
N VAL A 323 13.28 -3.51 4.98
CA VAL A 323 12.43 -3.71 3.80
C VAL A 323 12.78 -2.71 2.70
N TRP A 324 12.80 -1.41 3.02
CA TRP A 324 13.06 -0.39 2.01
C TRP A 324 14.49 -0.43 1.48
N ARG A 325 15.51 -0.60 2.34
CA ARG A 325 16.90 -0.73 1.88
C ARG A 325 17.07 -1.92 0.94
N TYR A 326 16.53 -3.08 1.32
CA TYR A 326 16.62 -4.28 0.50
C TYR A 326 16.00 -4.06 -0.88
N PHE A 327 14.76 -3.60 -0.95
CA PHE A 327 14.07 -3.45 -2.24
C PHE A 327 14.65 -2.32 -3.10
N LEU A 328 15.06 -1.20 -2.51
CA LEU A 328 15.69 -0.10 -3.25
C LEU A 328 17.01 -0.54 -3.90
N ALA A 329 17.87 -1.26 -3.16
CA ALA A 329 19.12 -1.81 -3.69
C ALA A 329 18.91 -2.75 -4.88
N HIS A 330 17.74 -3.39 -4.98
CA HIS A 330 17.37 -4.28 -6.08
C HIS A 330 16.48 -3.60 -7.16
N GLY A 331 16.36 -2.27 -7.15
CA GLY A 331 15.69 -1.51 -8.21
C GLY A 331 14.18 -1.42 -8.08
N ALA A 332 13.65 -1.44 -6.85
CA ALA A 332 12.21 -1.36 -6.59
C ALA A 332 11.55 0.00 -6.84
N ALA A 333 12.34 1.05 -6.98
CA ALA A 333 11.86 2.39 -7.32
C ALA A 333 12.48 2.86 -8.63
N ARG A 334 11.68 3.56 -9.44
CA ARG A 334 12.12 4.16 -10.70
C ARG A 334 11.26 5.33 -11.13
N GLY A 335 11.88 6.48 -11.41
CA GLY A 335 11.20 7.66 -11.94
C GLY A 335 10.09 8.20 -11.06
N GLY A 336 10.29 8.20 -9.73
CA GLY A 336 9.31 8.68 -8.75
C GLY A 336 8.15 7.72 -8.48
N THR A 337 8.27 6.43 -8.83
CA THR A 337 7.27 5.40 -8.58
C THR A 337 7.88 4.07 -8.18
N LEU A 338 7.10 3.18 -7.59
CA LEU A 338 7.48 1.79 -7.35
C LEU A 338 7.31 0.96 -8.64
N THR A 339 8.19 0.00 -8.85
CA THR A 339 8.13 -0.94 -9.98
C THR A 339 7.09 -2.04 -9.75
N GLN A 340 6.66 -2.68 -10.84
CA GLN A 340 5.57 -3.65 -10.89
C GLN A 340 6.08 -5.10 -10.93
N GLY A 341 6.69 -5.55 -9.84
CA GLY A 341 7.20 -6.92 -9.63
C GLY A 341 7.86 -7.08 -8.26
N TYR A 342 8.66 -8.14 -8.05
CA TYR A 342 9.39 -8.35 -6.78
C TYR A 342 10.64 -7.47 -6.64
N PHE A 343 11.40 -7.26 -7.71
CA PHE A 343 12.56 -6.35 -7.70
C PHE A 343 12.32 -5.19 -8.64
N GLY A 344 12.41 -5.45 -9.94
CA GLY A 344 11.96 -4.55 -11.00
C GLY A 344 10.58 -4.91 -11.52
N ASP A 345 10.22 -4.32 -12.66
CA ASP A 345 9.02 -4.69 -13.40
C ASP A 345 9.11 -6.16 -13.87
N ASP A 346 8.17 -7.00 -13.44
CA ASP A 346 8.08 -8.40 -13.88
C ASP A 346 6.63 -8.82 -14.09
N PRO A 347 6.16 -8.92 -15.35
CA PRO A 347 4.78 -9.31 -15.65
C PRO A 347 4.43 -10.75 -15.23
N ARG A 348 5.40 -11.60 -14.88
CA ARG A 348 5.12 -12.98 -14.44
C ARG A 348 4.52 -13.01 -13.04
N VAL A 349 4.85 -12.05 -12.20
CA VAL A 349 4.41 -11.97 -10.78
C VAL A 349 3.51 -10.75 -10.53
N LEU A 350 3.04 -10.11 -11.59
CA LEU A 350 2.09 -9.00 -11.54
C LEU A 350 0.67 -9.54 -11.80
N ASP A 351 -0.27 -9.18 -10.93
CA ASP A 351 -1.67 -9.54 -11.12
C ASP A 351 -2.33 -8.79 -12.29
N ASN A 352 -3.31 -9.41 -12.93
CA ASN A 352 -4.04 -8.79 -14.05
C ASN A 352 -4.79 -7.51 -13.64
N TYR A 353 -5.19 -7.38 -12.37
CA TYR A 353 -5.84 -6.17 -11.87
C TYR A 353 -4.86 -5.05 -11.52
N SER A 354 -3.56 -5.34 -11.42
CA SER A 354 -2.55 -4.38 -11.00
C SER A 354 -2.06 -3.52 -12.16
N GLY A 355 -2.24 -2.21 -12.02
CA GLY A 355 -1.73 -1.18 -12.90
C GLY A 355 -0.53 -0.44 -12.30
N PRO A 356 -0.08 0.65 -12.95
CA PRO A 356 1.11 1.39 -12.50
C PRO A 356 0.91 2.06 -11.14
N GLY A 357 -0.29 2.58 -10.86
CA GLY A 357 -0.64 3.15 -9.57
C GLY A 357 -0.73 2.11 -8.46
N SER A 358 -0.95 0.83 -8.81
CA SER A 358 -1.23 -0.19 -7.81
C SER A 358 -0.06 -0.36 -6.83
N SER A 359 1.18 -0.34 -7.35
CA SER A 359 2.41 -0.51 -6.57
C SER A 359 2.52 0.46 -5.39
N HIS A 360 1.82 1.60 -5.42
CA HIS A 360 1.84 2.61 -4.35
C HIS A 360 1.19 2.17 -3.05
N TRP A 361 0.43 1.07 -3.01
CA TRP A 361 0.12 0.43 -1.73
C TRP A 361 1.37 -0.01 -0.95
N GLY A 362 2.50 -0.18 -1.63
CA GLY A 362 3.83 -0.31 -1.02
C GLY A 362 4.21 0.83 -0.06
N LEU A 363 3.54 1.98 -0.12
CA LEU A 363 3.74 3.13 0.78
C LEU A 363 3.07 2.95 2.16
N ARG A 364 2.24 1.93 2.34
CA ARG A 364 1.52 1.66 3.62
C ARG A 364 2.43 1.39 4.80
N SER A 365 3.71 1.06 4.59
CA SER A 365 4.71 0.97 5.66
C SER A 365 5.25 2.33 6.10
N VAL A 366 5.24 3.33 5.21
CA VAL A 366 5.77 4.68 5.43
C VAL A 366 4.69 5.59 6.03
N ILE A 367 3.44 5.43 5.60
CA ILE A 367 2.31 6.25 6.04
C ILE A 367 2.18 6.30 7.59
N PRO A 368 2.16 5.17 8.32
CA PRO A 368 2.05 5.21 9.78
C PRO A 368 3.30 5.78 10.45
N ALA A 369 4.48 5.55 9.88
CA ALA A 369 5.73 6.14 10.39
C ALA A 369 5.69 7.67 10.34
N LEU A 370 5.16 8.25 9.25
CA LEU A 370 5.04 9.70 9.09
C LEU A 370 4.05 10.35 10.07
N LEU A 371 3.09 9.59 10.61
CA LEU A 371 2.17 10.12 11.63
C LEU A 371 2.86 10.44 12.95
N HIS A 372 4.07 9.91 13.19
CA HIS A 372 4.88 10.31 14.33
C HIS A 372 5.54 11.67 14.10
N PRO A 373 5.41 12.62 15.06
CA PRO A 373 5.99 13.95 14.96
C PRO A 373 7.51 13.92 14.78
N PRO A 374 8.11 14.92 14.08
CA PRO A 374 9.56 15.03 13.95
C PRO A 374 10.29 15.03 15.29
N GLY A 375 11.41 14.31 15.38
CA GLY A 375 12.21 14.21 16.60
C GLY A 375 11.54 13.47 17.79
N SER A 376 10.32 12.94 17.62
CA SER A 376 9.64 12.14 18.64
C SER A 376 10.42 10.86 19.03
N PRO A 377 10.04 10.15 20.12
CA PRO A 377 10.63 8.86 20.47
C PRO A 377 10.56 7.81 19.35
N TYR A 378 9.61 7.94 18.42
CA TYR A 378 9.58 7.09 17.24
C TYR A 378 10.78 7.30 16.31
N TRP A 379 11.45 8.45 16.33
CA TRP A 379 12.62 8.68 15.48
C TRP A 379 13.95 8.50 16.23
N THR A 380 13.92 8.59 17.56
CA THR A 380 15.12 8.73 18.40
C THR A 380 15.41 7.56 19.33
N ALA A 381 14.44 6.66 19.60
CA ALA A 381 14.68 5.49 20.43
C ALA A 381 15.81 4.60 19.84
N ALA A 382 16.32 3.67 20.64
CA ALA A 382 17.24 2.65 20.12
C ALA A 382 16.50 1.74 19.11
N GLU A 383 17.14 1.40 18.00
CA GLU A 383 16.62 0.33 17.14
C GLU A 383 16.60 -1.00 17.91
N GLN A 384 15.59 -1.82 17.64
CA GLN A 384 15.51 -3.17 18.17
C GLN A 384 15.86 -4.16 17.06
N PRO A 385 16.61 -5.24 17.36
CA PRO A 385 16.92 -6.26 16.38
C PRO A 385 15.64 -6.99 15.94
N LEU A 386 15.61 -7.43 14.69
CA LEU A 386 14.58 -8.35 14.20
C LEU A 386 14.82 -9.74 14.82
N PRO A 387 13.77 -10.58 14.96
CA PRO A 387 13.91 -11.94 15.53
C PRO A 387 15.04 -12.76 14.90
N VAL A 388 15.19 -12.74 13.57
CA VAL A 388 16.24 -13.48 12.85
C VAL A 388 17.65 -12.96 13.15
N GLU A 389 17.79 -11.73 13.67
CA GLU A 389 19.08 -11.17 14.06
C GLU A 389 19.48 -11.59 15.48
N VAL A 390 18.51 -12.03 16.30
CA VAL A 390 18.71 -12.43 17.70
C VAL A 390 19.06 -13.92 17.81
N GLY A 391 18.39 -14.79 17.04
CA GLY A 391 18.62 -16.23 17.11
C GLY A 391 17.75 -17.03 16.14
N ASP A 392 18.07 -18.31 16.02
CA ASP A 392 17.28 -19.26 15.23
C ASP A 392 15.88 -19.44 15.85
N TYR A 393 14.87 -19.61 15.00
CA TYR A 393 13.51 -19.89 15.47
C TYR A 393 12.75 -20.80 14.52
N ARG A 394 11.74 -21.47 15.09
CA ARG A 394 10.72 -22.22 14.37
C ARG A 394 9.35 -21.89 14.97
N LEU A 395 8.40 -21.51 14.12
CA LEU A 395 7.01 -21.25 14.48
C LEU A 395 6.10 -22.22 13.71
N ASP A 396 5.39 -23.07 14.44
CA ASP A 396 4.36 -23.95 13.87
C ASP A 396 2.99 -23.24 13.95
N LEU A 397 2.41 -22.90 12.79
CA LEU A 397 1.19 -22.09 12.65
C LEU A 397 0.12 -22.87 11.86
N PRO A 398 -0.46 -23.95 12.43
CA PRO A 398 -1.38 -24.84 11.73
C PRO A 398 -2.65 -24.13 11.23
N GLU A 399 -3.10 -23.07 11.90
CA GLU A 399 -4.27 -22.27 11.49
C GLU A 399 -4.04 -21.53 10.17
N LEU A 400 -2.77 -21.22 9.86
CA LEU A 400 -2.31 -20.59 8.61
C LEU A 400 -1.81 -21.64 7.60
N GLY A 401 -1.64 -22.89 8.02
CA GLY A 401 -1.01 -23.94 7.22
C GLY A 401 0.50 -23.74 7.03
N TRP A 402 1.13 -22.95 7.88
CA TRP A 402 2.53 -22.53 7.75
C TRP A 402 3.41 -23.11 8.84
N VAL A 403 4.67 -23.35 8.49
CA VAL A 403 5.79 -23.45 9.41
C VAL A 403 6.78 -22.39 9.00
N ILE A 404 7.19 -21.52 9.93
CA ILE A 404 8.19 -20.49 9.66
C ILE A 404 9.49 -20.88 10.34
N GLU A 405 10.59 -20.87 9.59
CA GLU A 405 11.94 -21.10 10.13
C GLU A 405 12.83 -19.91 9.80
N GLY A 406 13.51 -19.37 10.81
CA GLY A 406 14.55 -18.36 10.64
C GLY A 406 15.90 -18.90 11.08
N ASP A 407 16.92 -18.68 10.25
CA ASP A 407 18.31 -19.05 10.51
C ASP A 407 19.14 -17.77 10.73
N GLN A 408 19.68 -17.59 11.93
CA GLN A 408 20.41 -16.38 12.31
C GLN A 408 21.70 -16.22 11.52
N ALA A 409 22.41 -17.32 11.30
CA ALA A 409 23.74 -17.30 10.68
C ALA A 409 23.69 -16.79 9.23
N SER A 410 22.69 -17.23 8.46
CA SER A 410 22.47 -16.82 7.06
C SER A 410 21.53 -15.62 6.92
N GLY A 411 20.67 -15.38 7.92
CA GLY A 411 19.56 -14.44 7.85
C GLY A 411 18.41 -14.91 6.95
N ASP A 412 18.39 -16.17 6.51
CA ASP A 412 17.29 -16.68 5.70
C ASP A 412 16.04 -16.94 6.55
N ILE A 413 14.88 -16.67 5.96
CA ILE A 413 13.57 -16.96 6.55
C ILE A 413 12.80 -17.77 5.52
N ARG A 414 12.23 -18.89 5.95
CA ARG A 414 11.48 -19.81 5.11
C ARG A 414 10.06 -19.96 5.64
N ILE A 415 9.07 -19.78 4.75
CA ILE A 415 7.71 -20.25 4.96
C ILE A 415 7.61 -21.62 4.29
N ILE A 416 7.35 -22.65 5.08
CA ILE A 416 7.14 -24.02 4.64
C ILE A 416 5.64 -24.33 4.72
N ILE A 417 5.08 -24.90 3.67
CA ILE A 417 3.68 -25.33 3.59
C ILE A 417 3.66 -26.86 3.54
N PRO A 418 3.47 -27.55 4.68
CA PRO A 418 3.58 -29.00 4.74
C PRO A 418 2.63 -29.74 3.78
N LEU A 419 1.47 -29.16 3.49
CA LEU A 419 0.49 -29.71 2.54
C LEU A 419 0.98 -29.73 1.09
N ASN A 420 1.97 -28.91 0.75
CA ASN A 420 2.54 -28.78 -0.59
C ASN A 420 3.84 -29.58 -0.78
N ARG A 421 4.14 -30.53 0.13
CA ARG A 421 5.41 -31.27 0.14
C ARG A 421 5.79 -31.82 -1.24
N GLY A 422 7.01 -31.55 -1.67
CA GLY A 422 7.58 -31.98 -2.95
C GLY A 422 7.18 -31.11 -4.15
N ASN A 423 6.38 -30.06 -3.95
CA ASN A 423 5.96 -29.18 -5.03
C ASN A 423 6.92 -28.00 -5.22
N HIS A 424 7.46 -27.86 -6.42
CA HIS A 424 8.38 -26.80 -6.83
C HIS A 424 7.92 -26.18 -8.16
N PRO A 425 6.76 -25.52 -8.17
CA PRO A 425 6.19 -24.92 -9.37
C PRO A 425 7.15 -23.88 -9.96
N ALA A 426 7.30 -23.88 -11.29
CA ALA A 426 8.10 -22.89 -11.99
C ALA A 426 7.23 -21.76 -12.52
N LEU A 427 7.79 -20.54 -12.59
CA LEU A 427 7.10 -19.43 -13.23
C LEU A 427 6.92 -19.68 -14.73
N ILE A 428 5.69 -19.55 -15.20
CA ILE A 428 5.33 -19.48 -16.60
C ILE A 428 5.96 -18.22 -17.21
N ARG A 429 6.64 -18.41 -18.34
CA ARG A 429 7.33 -17.32 -19.06
C ARG A 429 6.32 -16.32 -19.63
N TYR A 430 6.66 -15.04 -19.57
CA TYR A 430 5.97 -14.00 -20.31
C TYR A 430 6.44 -13.98 -21.77
N THR A 431 5.57 -14.38 -22.70
CA THR A 431 5.90 -14.59 -24.12
C THR A 431 5.39 -13.47 -25.04
N SER A 432 5.78 -13.51 -26.31
CA SER A 432 5.26 -12.60 -27.35
C SER A 432 3.74 -12.71 -27.54
N GLN A 433 3.16 -13.90 -27.31
CA GLN A 433 1.70 -14.11 -27.35
C GLN A 433 0.99 -13.28 -26.28
N HIS A 434 1.54 -13.25 -25.06
CA HIS A 434 1.01 -12.42 -23.99
C HIS A 434 1.03 -10.95 -24.39
N ARG A 435 2.19 -10.46 -24.83
CA ARG A 435 2.37 -9.07 -25.28
C ARG A 435 1.42 -8.67 -26.41
N LEU A 436 1.23 -9.54 -27.40
CA LEU A 436 0.29 -9.32 -28.50
C LEU A 436 -1.17 -9.34 -28.01
N GLY A 437 -1.49 -10.23 -27.07
CA GLY A 437 -2.79 -10.28 -26.40
C GLY A 437 -3.11 -8.99 -25.66
N GLU A 438 -2.16 -8.43 -24.91
CA GLU A 438 -2.31 -7.14 -24.21
C GLU A 438 -2.56 -5.99 -25.19
N LEU A 439 -1.80 -5.95 -26.28
CA LEU A 439 -1.95 -4.93 -27.31
C LEU A 439 -3.32 -5.00 -27.99
N ARG A 440 -3.77 -6.21 -28.34
CA ARG A 440 -5.06 -6.45 -29.01
C ARG A 440 -6.26 -6.17 -28.09
N ARG A 441 -6.21 -6.66 -26.84
CA ARG A 441 -7.30 -6.53 -25.87
C ARG A 441 -7.30 -5.17 -25.15
N ARG A 442 -6.20 -4.42 -25.23
CA ARG A 442 -5.95 -3.20 -24.45
C ARG A 442 -6.18 -3.40 -22.93
N ARG A 443 -5.86 -4.60 -22.44
CA ARG A 443 -6.00 -5.05 -21.05
C ARG A 443 -4.85 -5.97 -20.70
N ALA A 444 -4.55 -6.08 -19.40
CA ALA A 444 -3.56 -7.03 -18.91
C ALA A 444 -3.86 -8.47 -19.37
N TYR A 445 -2.81 -9.19 -19.75
CA TYR A 445 -2.85 -10.60 -20.11
C TYR A 445 -1.56 -11.24 -19.63
N ARG A 446 -1.48 -11.38 -18.31
CA ARG A 446 -0.33 -11.93 -17.58
C ARG A 446 -0.39 -13.46 -17.55
N PRO A 447 0.76 -14.15 -17.46
CA PRO A 447 0.79 -15.60 -17.28
C PRO A 447 0.11 -15.98 -15.95
N ASP A 448 -0.61 -17.09 -15.94
CA ASP A 448 -1.24 -17.60 -14.72
C ASP A 448 -0.21 -18.36 -13.87
N ASN A 449 0.33 -17.68 -12.86
CA ASN A 449 1.32 -18.22 -11.94
C ASN A 449 0.74 -18.58 -10.57
N HIS A 450 -0.55 -18.96 -10.50
CA HIS A 450 -1.20 -19.38 -9.26
C HIS A 450 -0.40 -20.46 -8.51
N ALA A 451 0.06 -21.49 -9.22
CA ALA A 451 0.83 -22.57 -8.60
C ALA A 451 2.13 -22.05 -7.96
N ALA A 452 2.86 -21.16 -8.63
CA ALA A 452 4.05 -20.53 -8.07
C ALA A 452 3.76 -19.61 -6.88
N ALA A 453 2.54 -19.08 -6.78
CA ALA A 453 2.11 -18.18 -5.71
C ALA A 453 1.58 -18.90 -4.47
N TYR A 454 0.95 -20.07 -4.62
CA TYR A 454 0.24 -20.76 -3.53
C TYR A 454 0.63 -22.23 -3.34
N ASP A 455 1.15 -22.90 -4.36
CA ASP A 455 1.31 -24.36 -4.33
C ASP A 455 2.76 -24.79 -4.08
N ALA A 456 3.74 -23.88 -3.97
CA ALA A 456 5.11 -24.24 -3.62
C ALA A 456 5.20 -24.75 -2.17
N GLU A 457 6.10 -25.71 -1.93
CA GLU A 457 6.40 -26.19 -0.57
C GLU A 457 7.09 -25.12 0.27
N ILE A 458 8.03 -24.37 -0.32
CA ILE A 458 8.91 -23.44 0.40
C ILE A 458 8.96 -22.09 -0.31
N TYR A 459 8.78 -21.01 0.46
CA TYR A 459 9.07 -19.64 0.07
C TYR A 459 10.21 -19.13 0.95
N THR A 460 11.26 -18.56 0.37
CA THR A 460 12.48 -18.16 1.08
C THR A 460 12.80 -16.69 0.83
N ALA A 461 13.35 -16.00 1.84
CA ALA A 461 13.87 -14.65 1.72
C ALA A 461 15.11 -14.58 0.80
N ALA A 462 15.94 -15.64 0.81
CA ALA A 462 17.15 -15.72 -0.01
C ALA A 462 16.88 -15.95 -1.51
N ALA A 463 15.76 -16.60 -1.86
CA ALA A 463 15.34 -16.82 -3.24
C ALA A 463 13.81 -16.60 -3.40
N PRO A 464 13.37 -15.34 -3.35
CA PRO A 464 11.95 -15.01 -3.29
C PRO A 464 11.26 -15.24 -4.63
N TYR A 465 10.14 -15.98 -4.60
CA TYR A 465 9.49 -16.63 -5.75
C TYR A 465 10.43 -17.57 -6.51
N PRO A 466 9.92 -18.59 -7.24
CA PRO A 466 10.76 -19.45 -8.07
C PRO A 466 11.25 -18.71 -9.33
N LEU A 467 11.96 -17.60 -9.12
CA LEU A 467 12.86 -16.93 -10.03
C LEU A 467 14.07 -17.86 -10.15
N LYS A 468 14.00 -18.88 -11.01
CA LYS A 468 15.21 -19.64 -11.34
C LYS A 468 16.30 -18.66 -11.80
N SER A 469 17.49 -18.89 -11.25
CA SER A 469 18.76 -18.23 -11.54
C SER A 469 19.13 -18.16 -13.02
#